data_AF-A0A7X9HGQ0-F1
#
_entry.id   AF-A0A7X9HGQ0-F1
#
_cell.length_a   1.000
_cell.length_b   1.000
_cell.length_c   1.000
_cell.angle_alpha   90.00
_cell.angle_beta   90.00
_cell.angle_gamma   90.00
#
_symmetry.space_group_name_H-M   'P 1'
#
loop_
_entity.id
_entity.type
_entity.pdbx_description
1 polymer ?
#
loop_
_entity_poly.entity_id
_entity_poly.type
_entity_poly.pdbx_seq_one_letter_code
_entity_poly.pdbx_strand_id
1 'polypeptide(L)'
;MGYYTYYTIDMVGNLPEDAQKIYDFAKEKDMDFTDGFSVSQYGFDTKNTMKWYDHETEMRKISKEFPHILFELHGEGEESGDIWDEYYKAGKMQRCDAEIVIPPFDESKMT
;
A
#
# COMPACT_ATOMS: atom_id res chain seq x y z
N MET A 1 15.12 7.58 -15.84
CA MET A 1 13.73 7.91 -15.48
C MET A 1 13.37 7.17 -14.21
N GLY A 2 12.38 7.65 -13.44
CA GLY A 2 11.85 6.87 -12.32
C GLY A 2 10.39 6.50 -12.56
N TYR A 3 9.94 5.44 -11.89
CA TYR A 3 8.63 4.83 -12.05
C TYR A 3 7.71 5.39 -10.97
N TYR A 4 6.62 6.05 -11.37
CA TYR A 4 5.68 6.63 -10.41
C TYR A 4 4.54 5.64 -10.16
N THR A 5 4.09 5.59 -8.92
CA THR A 5 3.05 4.65 -8.50
C THR A 5 2.14 5.35 -7.52
N TYR A 6 0.84 5.15 -7.67
CA TYR A 6 -0.14 5.52 -6.66
C TYR A 6 -0.16 4.43 -5.59
N TYR A 7 0.03 4.82 -4.34
CA TYR A 7 0.02 3.89 -3.22
C TYR A 7 -1.06 4.22 -2.20
N THR A 8 -1.65 3.18 -1.61
CA THR A 8 -2.42 3.24 -0.37
C THR A 8 -1.94 2.16 0.60
N ILE A 9 -1.93 2.47 1.90
CA ILE A 9 -1.59 1.55 2.97
C ILE A 9 -2.79 1.44 3.90
N ASP A 10 -3.36 0.25 3.98
CA ASP A 10 -4.46 -0.08 4.87
C ASP A 10 -4.00 -1.03 6.00
N MET A 11 -4.64 -0.90 7.16
CA MET A 11 -4.39 -1.76 8.33
C MET A 11 -5.57 -2.69 8.54
N VAL A 12 -5.48 -3.89 7.98
CA VAL A 12 -6.60 -4.83 7.95
C VAL A 12 -6.99 -5.25 9.38
N GLY A 13 -8.15 -4.77 9.82
CA GLY A 13 -8.79 -5.18 11.08
C GLY A 13 -8.26 -4.53 12.37
N ASN A 14 -7.41 -3.49 12.31
CA ASN A 14 -6.88 -2.80 13.50
C ASN A 14 -7.21 -1.30 13.54
N LEU A 15 -7.17 -0.74 14.76
CA LEU A 15 -7.71 0.57 15.13
C LEU A 15 -6.74 1.76 14.88
N PRO A 16 -7.27 3.00 14.80
CA PRO A 16 -6.51 4.24 14.55
C PRO A 16 -5.40 4.59 15.56
N GLU A 17 -5.40 4.01 16.76
CA GLU A 17 -4.44 4.36 17.83
C GLU A 17 -2.99 4.01 17.48
N ASP A 18 -2.77 3.00 16.63
CA ASP A 18 -1.44 2.61 16.20
C ASP A 18 -0.96 3.38 14.97
N ALA A 19 -1.87 4.01 14.20
CA ALA A 19 -1.53 4.74 12.97
C ALA A 19 -0.53 5.88 13.23
N GLN A 20 -0.78 6.69 14.27
CA GLN A 20 0.15 7.77 14.63
C GLN A 20 1.51 7.22 15.09
N LYS A 21 1.53 6.12 15.84
CA LYS A 21 2.80 5.49 16.31
C LYS A 21 3.60 4.94 15.14
N ILE A 22 2.93 4.34 14.15
CA ILE A 22 3.55 3.87 12.91
C ILE A 22 4.16 5.04 12.15
N TYR A 23 3.42 6.13 12.01
CA TYR A 23 3.91 7.34 11.34
C TYR A 23 5.13 7.94 12.06
N ASP A 24 5.07 8.05 13.38
CA ASP A 24 6.16 8.58 14.20
C ASP A 24 7.41 7.69 14.11
N PHE A 25 7.23 6.37 14.17
CA PHE A 25 8.31 5.40 13.98
C PHE A 25 8.97 5.56 12.61
N ALA A 26 8.15 5.63 11.55
CA ALA A 26 8.64 5.78 10.20
C ALA A 26 9.45 7.07 10.01
N LYS A 27 8.96 8.16 10.60
CA LYS A 27 9.64 9.45 10.56
C LYS A 27 10.96 9.43 11.32
N GLU A 28 11.00 8.76 12.47
CA GLU A 28 12.25 8.54 13.24
C GLU A 28 13.27 7.74 12.42
N LYS A 29 12.80 6.79 11.59
CA LYS A 29 13.65 5.95 10.73
C LYS A 29 13.99 6.57 9.38
N ASP A 30 13.58 7.82 9.13
CA ASP A 30 13.83 8.54 7.88
C ASP A 30 13.32 7.74 6.66
N MET A 31 12.11 7.18 6.78
CA MET A 31 11.49 6.37 5.73
C MET A 31 10.85 7.23 4.65
N ASP A 32 11.05 6.84 3.38
CA ASP A 32 10.61 7.57 2.18
C ASP A 32 9.10 7.84 2.16
N PHE A 33 8.29 6.94 2.74
CA PHE A 33 6.83 7.11 2.72
C PHE A 33 6.35 8.33 3.51
N THR A 34 7.14 8.85 4.44
CA THR A 34 6.72 9.97 5.30
C THR A 34 6.61 11.31 4.58
N ASP A 35 7.20 11.45 3.40
CA ASP A 35 7.14 12.67 2.59
C ASP A 35 5.96 12.68 1.58
N GLY A 36 5.38 11.51 1.30
CA GLY A 36 4.38 11.33 0.24
C GLY A 36 2.96 10.98 0.71
N PHE A 37 2.81 10.51 1.95
CA PHE A 37 1.56 9.99 2.46
C PHE A 37 0.85 10.96 3.41
N SER A 38 -0.47 11.06 3.31
CA SER A 38 -1.32 11.62 4.36
C SER A 38 -1.79 10.53 5.32
N VAL A 39 -1.92 10.88 6.60
CA VAL A 39 -2.55 10.02 7.60
C VAL A 39 -4.05 10.28 7.59
N SER A 40 -4.85 9.22 7.44
CA SER A 40 -6.31 9.26 7.59
C SER A 40 -6.76 8.32 8.71
N GLN A 41 -8.05 8.35 9.04
CA GLN A 41 -8.63 7.44 10.04
C GLN A 41 -8.68 5.97 9.59
N TYR A 42 -8.44 5.68 8.30
CA TYR A 42 -8.55 4.34 7.71
C TYR A 42 -7.20 3.76 7.26
N GLY A 43 -6.17 4.60 7.12
CA GLY A 43 -4.90 4.20 6.52
C GLY A 43 -4.06 5.39 6.10
N PHE A 44 -3.04 5.13 5.29
CA PHE A 44 -2.19 6.14 4.67
C PHE A 44 -2.43 6.17 3.17
N ASP A 45 -2.60 7.34 2.58
CA ASP A 45 -2.79 7.50 1.14
C ASP A 45 -1.76 8.46 0.53
N THR A 46 -1.24 8.13 -0.64
CA THR A 46 -0.48 9.11 -1.42
C THR A 46 -1.44 10.12 -2.04
N LYS A 47 -1.13 11.41 -1.93
CA LYS A 47 -1.95 12.46 -2.60
C LYS A 47 -1.80 12.44 -4.12
N ASN A 48 -0.67 11.94 -4.60
CA ASN A 48 -0.30 11.80 -6.01
C ASN A 48 0.64 10.61 -6.15
N THR A 49 0.83 10.13 -7.37
CA THR A 49 1.83 9.09 -7.67
C THR A 49 3.24 9.52 -7.21
N MET A 50 3.98 8.63 -6.58
CA MET A 50 5.34 8.91 -6.08
C MET A 50 6.32 7.79 -6.44
N LYS A 51 7.61 8.06 -6.26
CA LYS A 51 8.66 7.04 -6.31
C LYS A 51 8.92 6.58 -4.89
N TRP A 52 8.92 5.28 -4.69
CA TRP A 52 9.21 4.69 -3.40
C TRP A 52 9.91 3.36 -3.59
N TYR A 53 11.19 3.38 -3.97
CA TYR A 53 11.91 2.15 -4.33
C TYR A 53 12.14 1.20 -3.16
N ASP A 54 12.14 1.75 -1.94
CA ASP A 54 12.36 1.00 -0.72
C ASP A 54 11.06 0.52 -0.04
N HIS A 55 9.90 0.61 -0.72
CA HIS A 55 8.59 0.25 -0.16
C HIS A 55 8.59 -1.12 0.52
N GLU A 56 9.13 -2.15 -0.15
CA GLU A 56 9.17 -3.50 0.42
C GLU A 56 10.02 -3.55 1.69
N THR A 57 11.22 -2.95 1.64
CA THR A 57 12.17 -2.97 2.76
C THR A 57 11.60 -2.23 3.96
N GLU A 58 10.98 -1.07 3.75
CA GLU A 58 10.36 -0.25 4.79
C GLU A 58 9.13 -0.93 5.38
N MET A 59 8.21 -1.44 4.56
CA MET A 59 7.00 -2.13 5.03
C MET A 59 7.33 -3.42 5.78
N ARG A 60 8.40 -4.14 5.41
CA ARG A 60 8.92 -5.25 6.23
C ARG A 60 9.46 -4.79 7.59
N LYS A 61 10.11 -3.62 7.68
CA LYS A 61 10.60 -3.08 8.96
C LYS A 61 9.42 -2.67 9.84
N ILE A 62 8.45 -1.94 9.30
CA ILE A 62 7.24 -1.52 10.00
C ILE A 62 6.48 -2.74 10.52
N SER A 63 6.23 -3.74 9.67
CA SER A 63 5.51 -4.95 10.09
C SER A 63 6.26 -5.80 11.13
N LYS A 64 7.58 -5.68 11.26
CA LYS A 64 8.33 -6.32 12.36
C LYS A 64 8.12 -5.61 13.69
N GLU A 65 8.06 -4.27 13.66
CA GLU A 65 7.84 -3.45 14.85
C GLU A 65 6.41 -3.57 15.37
N PHE A 66 5.44 -3.69 14.46
CA PHE A 66 4.02 -3.87 14.76
C PHE A 66 3.51 -5.26 14.31
N PRO A 67 4.00 -6.36 14.92
CA PRO A 67 3.78 -7.72 14.41
C PRO A 67 2.32 -8.20 14.53
N HIS A 68 1.50 -7.53 15.34
CA HIS A 68 0.07 -7.81 15.49
C HIS A 68 -0.77 -7.22 14.35
N ILE A 69 -0.21 -6.32 13.54
CA ILE A 69 -0.91 -5.64 12.44
C ILE A 69 -0.63 -6.37 11.12
N LEU A 70 -1.68 -6.53 10.32
CA LEU A 70 -1.56 -6.88 8.90
C LEU A 70 -1.67 -5.59 8.10
N PHE A 71 -0.60 -5.24 7.39
CA PHE A 71 -0.58 -4.11 6.48
C PHE A 71 -0.88 -4.60 5.07
N GLU A 72 -1.70 -3.85 4.35
CA GLU A 72 -1.96 -4.02 2.93
C GLU A 72 -1.44 -2.76 2.23
N LEU A 73 -0.47 -2.93 1.32
CA LEU A 73 0.02 -1.87 0.44
C LEU A 73 -0.56 -2.13 -0.94
N HIS A 74 -1.47 -1.28 -1.37
CA HIS A 74 -1.95 -1.26 -2.74
C HIS A 74 -1.02 -0.40 -3.60
N GLY A 75 -0.75 -0.84 -4.82
CA GLY A 75 0.01 -0.08 -5.81
C GLY A 75 -0.67 -0.10 -7.18
N GLU A 76 -0.79 1.08 -7.80
CA GLU A 76 -1.14 1.23 -9.22
C GLU A 76 -0.01 1.98 -9.94
N GLY A 77 0.69 1.28 -10.83
CA GLY A 77 1.79 1.82 -11.63
C GLY A 77 1.32 2.57 -12.87
N GLU A 78 2.29 3.12 -13.62
CA GLU A 78 2.02 3.87 -14.85
C GLU A 78 1.60 2.96 -16.03
N GLU A 79 1.89 1.66 -15.96
CA GLU A 79 1.57 0.69 -17.01
C GLU A 79 0.19 0.04 -16.80
N SER A 80 -0.53 -0.17 -17.91
CA SER A 80 -1.85 -0.82 -17.86
C SER A 80 -1.74 -2.23 -17.31
N GLY A 81 -2.43 -2.48 -16.19
CA GLY A 81 -2.40 -3.78 -15.52
C GLY A 81 -1.29 -3.94 -14.48
N ASP A 82 -0.46 -2.92 -14.27
CA ASP A 82 0.46 -2.87 -13.13
C ASP A 82 -0.30 -2.46 -11.87
N ILE A 83 -1.12 -3.38 -11.38
CA ILE A 83 -1.95 -3.22 -10.19
C ILE A 83 -1.63 -4.41 -9.28
N TRP A 84 -1.33 -4.14 -8.02
CA TRP A 84 -0.97 -5.18 -7.07
C TRP A 84 -1.34 -4.81 -5.64
N ASP A 85 -1.52 -5.85 -4.83
CA ASP A 85 -1.55 -5.74 -3.38
C ASP A 85 -0.34 -6.46 -2.79
N GLU A 86 0.28 -5.84 -1.79
CA GLU A 86 1.33 -6.45 -0.98
C GLU A 86 0.91 -6.50 0.48
N TYR A 87 0.96 -7.69 1.07
CA TYR A 87 0.58 -7.94 2.44
C TYR A 87 1.80 -8.13 3.33
N TYR A 88 1.89 -7.36 4.41
CA TYR A 88 3.02 -7.39 5.34
C TYR A 88 2.57 -7.73 6.76
N LYS A 89 3.22 -8.71 7.39
CA LYS A 89 2.94 -9.10 8.79
C LYS A 89 4.16 -9.73 9.46
N ALA A 90 4.56 -9.18 10.61
CA ALA A 90 5.70 -9.68 11.39
C ALA A 90 6.98 -9.86 10.55
N GLY A 91 7.23 -8.95 9.60
CA GLY A 91 8.38 -8.97 8.68
C GLY A 91 8.27 -9.89 7.47
N LYS A 92 7.19 -10.66 7.36
CA LYS A 92 6.86 -11.43 6.16
C LYS A 92 6.14 -10.55 5.15
N MET A 93 6.23 -10.92 3.88
CA MET A 93 5.55 -10.24 2.77
C MET A 93 4.98 -11.28 1.81
N GLN A 94 3.83 -10.98 1.24
CA GLN A 94 3.25 -11.64 0.07
C GLN A 94 2.83 -10.58 -0.94
N ARG A 95 3.17 -10.77 -2.22
CA ARG A 95 2.68 -9.96 -3.33
C ARG A 95 1.57 -10.71 -4.07
N CYS A 96 0.55 -9.97 -4.47
CA CYS A 96 -0.63 -10.43 -5.21
C CYS A 96 -0.85 -9.47 -6.39
N ASP A 97 -0.42 -9.86 -7.59
CA ASP A 97 -0.69 -9.07 -8.80
C ASP A 97 -2.15 -9.25 -9.25
N ALA A 98 -2.75 -8.18 -9.79
CA ALA A 98 -4.15 -8.19 -10.20
C ALA A 98 -4.39 -9.10 -11.43
N GLU A 99 -5.47 -9.87 -11.38
CA GLU A 99 -5.99 -10.60 -12.54
C GLU A 99 -7.12 -9.77 -13.19
N ILE A 100 -6.79 -9.07 -14.29
CA ILE A 100 -7.76 -8.22 -15.00
C ILE A 100 -8.49 -9.03 -16.07
N VAL A 101 -9.82 -9.12 -15.94
CA VAL A 101 -10.69 -9.84 -16.87
C VAL A 101 -11.71 -8.90 -17.47
N ILE A 102 -11.69 -8.77 -18.80
CA ILE A 102 -12.80 -8.14 -19.55
C ILE A 102 -13.74 -9.28 -19.99
N PRO A 103 -14.94 -9.39 -19.40
CA PRO A 103 -15.90 -10.42 -19.79
C PRO A 103 -16.37 -10.19 -21.24
N PRO A 104 -16.82 -11.26 -21.93
CA PRO A 104 -17.39 -11.11 -23.27
C PRO A 104 -18.62 -10.20 -23.25
N PHE A 105 -18.83 -9.48 -24.34
CA PHE A 105 -20.01 -8.63 -24.54
C PHE A 105 -21.30 -9.46 -24.44
N ASP A 106 -22.28 -8.92 -23.72
CA ASP A 106 -23.59 -9.52 -23.50
C ASP A 106 -24.68 -8.46 -23.71
N GLU A 107 -25.27 -8.45 -24.90
CA GLU A 107 -26.31 -7.50 -25.31
C GLU A 107 -27.52 -7.52 -24.37
N SER A 108 -27.82 -8.66 -23.74
CA SER A 108 -28.95 -8.79 -22.81
C SER A 108 -28.78 -7.99 -21.51
N LYS A 109 -27.55 -7.59 -21.18
CA LYS A 109 -27.22 -6.77 -20.00
C LYS A 109 -27.23 -5.28 -20.28
N MET A 110 -27.54 -4.85 -21.50
CA MET A 110 -27.70 -3.43 -21.82
C MET A 110 -29.05 -2.95 -21.25
N THR A 111 -29.01 -2.14 -20.19
CA THR A 111 -30.19 -1.52 -19.55
C THR A 111 -30.52 -0.15 -20.10
#